data_AF-A0A2N1RSE0-F1
#
_entry.id   AF-A0A2N1RSE0-F1
#
_cell.length_a   1.000
_cell.length_b   1.000
_cell.length_c   1.000
_cell.angle_alpha   90.00
_cell.angle_beta   90.00
_cell.angle_gamma   90.00
#
_symmetry.space_group_name_H-M   'P 1'
#
loop_
_entity.id
_entity.type
_entity.pdbx_description
1 polymer ?
#
loop_
_entity_poly.entity_id
_entity_poly.type
_entity_poly.pdbx_seq_one_letter_code
_entity_poly.pdbx_strand_id
1 'polypeptide(L)'
;MKYKKFLIIFLLIASGNLSEVSSEPGVQGNFVIFPSYTGNSLYDEILRVSESAIIDTCSAAGRLVPVEYNYKKAAIEKSEGADRDSLYRNTAAYLKADLYAVLTAYDESGDYVLKLSLIPLNNKYESYRYEKVFRSRIPENLHLKMSAAFGDILKDKTLLSNVIKILDDGSALISSGQWHGLEAGVYSTDSGDITIKNVSRYRSAAYGREFKEGDSFEIKHLPDLEKHLRKIKYRIKENTVKLYGTDEILEKRSSGVKESIKGTCVINQGANFCLPGYGSFLSVEYMGIEKSEADYAGVFIAASLTAVHLGLVPLLTDFEANFFPWIEDSGRSGQMKRLNYFMWGTIPLTFTASFYSQLAYNYRHRNMLPPQFADSDTSAAVVSIFVPGGGMFYKGYRWSGWGIYLGEMSLAGYAVYTEDKRERNMLLGSLAVIKCAEIALSFFISPSYEFYNREVSSAGDIDFSIAITEGFTGKGEVNASLSFRY
;
A
#
# COMPACT_ATOMS: atom_id res chain seq x y z
N MET A 1 -46.46 -16.14 -35.30
CA MET A 1 -46.53 -14.66 -35.19
C MET A 1 -47.66 -14.29 -34.25
N LYS A 2 -47.34 -13.97 -32.99
CA LYS A 2 -48.30 -13.57 -31.95
C LYS A 2 -48.01 -12.14 -31.55
N TYR A 3 -48.88 -11.21 -31.91
CA TYR A 3 -48.89 -9.85 -31.39
C TYR A 3 -49.54 -9.85 -30.00
N LYS A 4 -48.76 -9.54 -28.95
CA LYS A 4 -49.30 -9.18 -27.63
C LYS A 4 -49.31 -7.66 -27.51
N LYS A 5 -50.52 -7.11 -27.35
CA LYS A 5 -50.79 -5.73 -26.94
C LYS A 5 -50.16 -5.49 -25.56
N PHE A 6 -49.25 -4.53 -25.44
CA PHE A 6 -48.87 -3.96 -24.16
C PHE A 6 -49.64 -2.65 -23.98
N LEU A 7 -50.49 -2.67 -22.96
CA LEU A 7 -51.28 -1.55 -22.47
C LEU A 7 -50.32 -0.59 -21.74
N ILE A 8 -50.03 0.57 -22.32
CA ILE A 8 -49.33 1.65 -21.64
C ILE A 8 -50.36 2.38 -20.78
N ILE A 9 -50.33 2.14 -19.47
CA ILE A 9 -51.07 2.93 -18.48
C ILE A 9 -50.27 4.21 -18.26
N PHE A 10 -50.74 5.31 -18.83
CA PHE A 10 -50.31 6.66 -18.47
C PHE A 10 -50.85 6.96 -17.06
N LEU A 11 -50.02 6.77 -16.04
CA LEU A 11 -50.27 7.29 -14.70
C LEU A 11 -49.92 8.79 -14.73
N LEU A 12 -50.93 9.61 -15.01
CA LEU A 12 -50.94 11.04 -14.70
C LEU A 12 -50.91 11.18 -13.17
N ILE A 13 -49.70 11.24 -12.61
CA ILE A 13 -49.49 11.79 -11.26
C ILE A 13 -49.30 13.30 -11.45
N ALA A 14 -50.13 14.06 -10.75
CA ALA A 14 -50.25 15.50 -10.79
C ALA A 14 -48.89 16.22 -10.86
N SER A 15 -48.65 16.83 -12.03
CA SER A 15 -47.60 17.78 -12.31
C SER A 15 -47.95 19.15 -11.71
N GLY A 16 -47.84 19.26 -10.39
CA GLY A 16 -47.78 20.53 -9.67
C GLY A 16 -46.57 20.47 -8.74
N ASN A 17 -45.62 21.41 -8.90
CA ASN A 17 -44.38 21.59 -8.13
C ASN A 17 -43.07 20.97 -8.69
N LEU A 18 -43.09 20.28 -9.83
CA LEU A 18 -41.86 19.79 -10.48
C LEU A 18 -41.06 20.88 -11.22
N SER A 19 -41.67 22.03 -11.51
CA SER A 19 -41.07 23.09 -12.34
C SER A 19 -40.07 24.00 -11.60
N GLU A 20 -40.13 24.11 -10.27
CA GLU A 20 -39.20 24.97 -9.50
C GLU A 20 -37.84 24.29 -9.24
N VAL A 21 -37.76 22.96 -9.32
CA VAL A 21 -36.50 22.23 -9.09
C VAL A 21 -35.64 22.17 -10.38
N SER A 22 -36.23 22.40 -11.55
CA SER A 22 -35.59 22.20 -12.86
C SER A 22 -34.90 23.43 -13.49
N SER A 23 -35.05 24.63 -12.92
CA SER A 23 -34.33 25.82 -13.40
C SER A 23 -33.05 26.01 -12.58
N GLU A 24 -31.94 25.39 -12.98
CA GLU A 24 -30.64 25.54 -12.30
C GLU A 24 -29.89 26.80 -12.79
N PRO A 25 -29.83 27.89 -12.01
CA PRO A 25 -28.65 28.76 -12.04
C PRO A 25 -27.44 27.94 -11.54
N GLY A 26 -26.27 28.15 -12.15
CA GLY A 26 -25.05 27.40 -11.85
C GLY A 26 -24.76 27.30 -10.35
N VAL A 27 -24.39 26.10 -9.89
CA VAL A 27 -24.06 25.86 -8.48
C VAL A 27 -22.77 26.61 -8.15
N GLN A 28 -22.83 27.48 -7.14
CA GLN A 28 -21.65 28.14 -6.61
C GLN A 28 -20.80 27.11 -5.84
N GLY A 29 -19.57 26.86 -6.29
CA GLY A 29 -18.66 25.96 -5.60
C GLY A 29 -18.25 26.50 -4.23
N ASN A 30 -18.14 25.63 -3.24
CA ASN A 30 -17.78 25.98 -1.87
C ASN A 30 -16.31 25.69 -1.53
N PHE A 31 -15.55 25.11 -2.47
CA PHE A 31 -14.16 24.73 -2.29
C PHE A 31 -13.28 25.22 -3.44
N VAL A 32 -12.17 25.90 -3.14
CA VAL A 32 -11.25 26.44 -4.16
C VAL A 32 -9.87 25.81 -4.02
N ILE A 33 -9.25 25.42 -5.15
CA ILE A 33 -7.91 24.82 -5.17
C ILE A 33 -6.95 25.79 -5.87
N PHE A 34 -5.88 26.17 -5.16
CA PHE A 34 -4.83 27.05 -5.65
C PHE A 34 -3.51 26.29 -5.81
N PRO A 35 -3.14 25.93 -7.05
CA PRO A 35 -1.80 25.46 -7.34
C PRO A 35 -0.81 26.63 -7.34
N SER A 36 0.26 26.53 -6.55
CA SER A 36 1.30 27.55 -6.48
C SER A 36 2.36 27.31 -7.56
N TYR A 37 2.04 27.72 -8.78
CA TYR A 37 2.94 27.54 -9.92
C TYR A 37 4.31 28.20 -9.70
N THR A 38 5.35 27.48 -10.12
CA THR A 38 6.75 27.81 -9.91
C THR A 38 7.42 28.29 -11.21
N GLY A 39 6.81 28.02 -12.37
CA GLY A 39 7.39 28.27 -13.69
C GLY A 39 8.25 27.12 -14.20
N ASN A 40 8.46 26.08 -13.39
CA ASN A 40 9.11 24.84 -13.81
C ASN A 40 8.05 23.88 -14.36
N SER A 41 8.23 23.45 -15.61
CA SER A 41 7.27 22.61 -16.33
C SER A 41 6.91 21.31 -15.61
N LEU A 42 7.86 20.69 -14.91
CA LEU A 42 7.63 19.44 -14.20
C LEU A 42 6.78 19.64 -12.94
N TYR A 43 7.13 20.61 -12.10
CA TYR A 43 6.36 20.90 -10.88
C TYR A 43 4.98 21.46 -11.21
N ASP A 44 4.88 22.29 -12.24
CA ASP A 44 3.62 22.86 -12.68
C ASP A 44 2.69 21.77 -13.25
N GLU A 45 3.24 20.75 -13.92
CA GLU A 45 2.48 19.58 -14.35
C GLU A 45 2.01 18.72 -13.17
N ILE A 46 2.88 18.45 -12.18
CA ILE A 46 2.51 17.74 -10.95
C ILE A 46 1.35 18.48 -10.26
N LEU A 47 1.44 19.81 -10.14
CA LEU A 47 0.42 20.65 -9.54
C LEU A 47 -0.91 20.60 -10.30
N ARG A 48 -0.86 20.63 -11.64
CA ARG A 48 -2.06 20.52 -12.50
C ARG A 48 -2.76 19.17 -12.34
N VAL A 49 -2.00 18.07 -12.40
CA VAL A 49 -2.56 16.72 -12.23
C VAL A 49 -3.08 16.53 -10.81
N SER A 50 -2.41 17.12 -9.82
CA SER A 50 -2.83 17.15 -8.41
C SER A 50 -4.16 17.86 -8.20
N GLU A 51 -4.36 19.03 -8.84
CA GLU A 51 -5.64 19.73 -8.82
C GLU A 51 -6.77 18.84 -9.39
N SER A 52 -6.54 18.21 -10.54
CA SER A 52 -7.51 17.29 -11.14
C SER A 52 -7.83 16.11 -10.22
N ALA A 53 -6.82 15.53 -9.57
CA ALA A 53 -7.00 14.39 -8.68
C ALA A 53 -7.85 14.76 -7.45
N ILE A 54 -7.68 15.97 -6.89
CA ILE A 54 -8.54 16.47 -5.80
C ILE A 54 -9.97 16.68 -6.29
N ILE A 55 -10.17 17.25 -7.47
CA ILE A 55 -11.51 17.45 -8.07
C ILE A 55 -12.23 16.10 -8.26
N ASP A 56 -11.50 15.08 -8.73
CA ASP A 56 -12.03 13.72 -8.88
C ASP A 56 -12.42 13.11 -7.53
N THR A 57 -11.61 13.32 -6.49
CA THR A 57 -11.92 12.86 -5.12
C THR A 57 -13.11 13.61 -4.53
N CYS A 58 -13.22 14.92 -4.74
CA CYS A 58 -14.40 15.71 -4.39
C CYS A 58 -15.66 15.15 -5.05
N SER A 59 -15.56 14.81 -6.34
CA SER A 59 -16.66 14.23 -7.12
C SER A 59 -17.06 12.84 -6.66
N ALA A 60 -16.10 12.03 -6.22
CA ALA A 60 -16.37 10.73 -5.62
C ALA A 60 -16.98 10.84 -4.21
N ALA A 61 -16.58 11.85 -3.43
CA ALA A 61 -17.03 12.03 -2.05
C ALA A 61 -18.38 12.74 -1.94
N GLY A 62 -18.69 13.66 -2.87
CA GLY A 62 -19.93 14.44 -2.81
C GLY A 62 -20.01 15.35 -1.57
N ARG A 63 -18.88 15.88 -1.08
CA ARG A 63 -18.81 16.71 0.15
C ARG A 63 -18.39 18.16 -0.10
N LEU A 64 -17.46 18.36 -1.01
CA LEU A 64 -16.91 19.66 -1.37
C LEU A 64 -17.09 19.85 -2.86
N VAL A 65 -17.76 20.94 -3.28
CA VAL A 65 -18.00 21.29 -4.67
C VAL A 65 -16.88 22.24 -5.13
N PRO A 66 -15.97 21.78 -6.01
CA PRO A 66 -14.88 22.63 -6.48
C PRO A 66 -15.41 23.79 -7.33
N VAL A 67 -14.82 24.98 -7.17
CA VAL A 67 -15.11 26.12 -8.03
C VAL A 67 -14.51 25.89 -9.42
N GLU A 68 -15.32 26.17 -10.46
CA GLU A 68 -14.91 26.07 -11.85
C GLU A 68 -13.70 26.97 -12.19
N TYR A 69 -12.84 26.47 -13.08
CA TYR A 69 -11.58 27.11 -13.45
C TYR A 69 -11.74 28.55 -13.95
N ASN A 70 -12.74 28.82 -14.80
CA ASN A 70 -12.94 30.15 -15.39
C ASN A 70 -13.31 31.20 -14.33
N TYR A 71 -14.17 30.83 -13.38
CA TYR A 71 -14.55 31.70 -12.27
C TYR A 71 -13.37 31.93 -11.32
N LYS A 72 -12.59 30.88 -11.03
CA LYS A 72 -11.35 30.99 -10.26
C LYS A 72 -10.37 31.97 -10.90
N LYS A 73 -10.11 31.83 -12.21
CA LYS A 73 -9.19 32.70 -12.94
C LYS A 73 -9.63 34.16 -12.91
N ALA A 74 -10.91 34.42 -13.20
CA ALA A 74 -11.45 35.78 -13.18
C ALA A 74 -11.45 36.41 -11.77
N ALA A 75 -11.59 35.60 -10.71
CA ALA A 75 -11.51 36.08 -9.34
C ALA A 75 -10.08 36.43 -8.92
N ILE A 76 -9.08 35.65 -9.34
CA ILE A 76 -7.66 35.95 -9.08
C ILE A 76 -7.28 37.30 -9.71
N GLU A 77 -7.69 37.56 -10.96
CA GLU A 77 -7.40 38.81 -11.66
C GLU A 77 -8.01 40.06 -11.01
N LYS A 78 -9.07 39.89 -10.20
CA LYS A 78 -9.78 40.97 -9.51
C LYS A 78 -9.38 41.14 -8.04
N SER A 79 -8.65 40.19 -7.48
CA SER A 79 -8.30 40.17 -6.06
C SER A 79 -6.91 40.76 -5.86
N GLU A 80 -6.76 41.58 -4.82
CA GLU A 80 -5.47 42.13 -4.41
C GLU A 80 -4.91 41.38 -3.20
N GLY A 81 -3.59 41.27 -3.09
CA GLY A 81 -2.89 40.65 -1.98
C GLY A 81 -1.42 41.09 -1.94
N ALA A 82 -0.89 41.36 -0.74
CA ALA A 82 0.50 41.77 -0.55
C ALA A 82 1.48 40.60 -0.75
N ASP A 83 1.01 39.38 -0.51
CA ASP A 83 1.71 38.12 -0.69
C ASP A 83 0.78 37.06 -1.30
N ARG A 84 1.32 35.88 -1.66
CA ARG A 84 0.52 34.79 -2.26
C ARG A 84 -0.59 34.31 -1.35
N ASP A 85 -0.35 34.24 -0.05
CA ASP A 85 -1.32 33.71 0.92
C ASP A 85 -2.51 34.66 1.12
N SER A 86 -2.25 35.97 1.22
CA SER A 86 -3.31 36.99 1.26
C SER A 86 -4.08 37.04 -0.06
N LEU A 87 -3.41 36.91 -1.20
CA LEU A 87 -4.08 36.83 -2.51
C LEU A 87 -5.05 35.65 -2.57
N TYR A 88 -4.61 34.44 -2.19
CA TYR A 88 -5.46 33.24 -2.20
C TYR A 88 -6.63 33.35 -1.22
N ARG A 89 -6.37 33.87 -0.01
CA ARG A 89 -7.42 34.07 1.00
C ARG A 89 -8.48 35.07 0.52
N ASN A 90 -8.06 36.21 -0.03
CA ASN A 90 -8.96 37.25 -0.55
C ASN A 90 -9.75 36.75 -1.77
N THR A 91 -9.10 35.99 -2.65
CA THR A 91 -9.75 35.37 -3.82
C THR A 91 -10.82 34.37 -3.39
N ALA A 92 -10.52 33.49 -2.41
CA ALA A 92 -11.48 32.53 -1.91
C ALA A 92 -12.66 33.21 -1.20
N ALA A 93 -12.42 34.30 -0.46
CA ALA A 93 -13.47 35.11 0.15
C ALA A 93 -14.35 35.80 -0.92
N TYR A 94 -13.77 36.34 -1.99
CA TYR A 94 -14.50 36.93 -3.12
C TYR A 94 -15.43 35.90 -3.80
N LEU A 95 -14.97 34.66 -3.95
CA LEU A 95 -15.74 33.54 -4.48
C LEU A 95 -16.79 33.00 -3.49
N LYS A 96 -16.83 33.50 -2.25
CA LYS A 96 -17.63 33.00 -1.14
C LYS A 96 -17.42 31.50 -0.87
N ALA A 97 -16.18 31.03 -1.04
CA ALA A 97 -15.81 29.67 -0.71
C ALA A 97 -15.76 29.49 0.81
N ASP A 98 -16.13 28.31 1.30
CA ASP A 98 -16.06 27.96 2.72
C ASP A 98 -14.67 27.41 3.12
N LEU A 99 -13.96 26.81 2.15
CA LEU A 99 -12.67 26.15 2.30
C LEU A 99 -11.81 26.41 1.06
N TYR A 100 -10.50 26.54 1.23
CA TYR A 100 -9.56 26.49 0.11
C TYR A 100 -8.37 25.59 0.37
N ALA A 101 -7.80 25.06 -0.71
CA ALA A 101 -6.58 24.27 -0.70
C ALA A 101 -5.44 25.02 -1.38
N VAL A 102 -4.24 24.96 -0.81
CA VAL A 102 -3.01 25.42 -1.44
C VAL A 102 -2.14 24.20 -1.73
N LEU A 103 -1.73 24.06 -2.99
CA LEU A 103 -0.82 23.02 -3.45
C LEU A 103 0.55 23.64 -3.74
N THR A 104 1.61 23.06 -3.19
CA THR A 104 2.98 23.49 -3.44
C THR A 104 3.84 22.30 -3.82
N ALA A 105 4.59 22.40 -4.90
CA ALA A 105 5.51 21.36 -5.34
C ALA A 105 6.95 21.89 -5.40
N TYR A 106 7.89 21.08 -4.91
CA TYR A 106 9.32 21.40 -4.89
C TYR A 106 10.13 20.09 -4.84
N ASP A 107 11.46 20.19 -4.98
CA ASP A 107 12.38 19.06 -4.75
C ASP A 107 13.08 19.23 -3.41
N GLU A 108 13.27 18.10 -2.72
CA GLU A 108 13.98 18.03 -1.46
C GLU A 108 14.86 16.77 -1.47
N SER A 109 16.17 16.96 -1.48
CA SER A 109 17.15 15.85 -1.42
C SER A 109 16.97 14.77 -2.50
N GLY A 110 16.51 15.14 -3.70
CA GLY A 110 16.30 14.24 -4.84
C GLY A 110 14.97 13.48 -4.82
N ASP A 111 14.08 13.78 -3.86
CA ASP A 111 12.70 13.32 -3.86
C ASP A 111 11.79 14.48 -4.30
N TYR A 112 10.80 14.19 -5.14
CA TYR A 112 9.74 15.14 -5.46
C TYR A 112 8.82 15.29 -4.26
N VAL A 113 8.50 16.53 -3.92
CA VAL A 113 7.68 16.88 -2.76
C VAL A 113 6.43 17.62 -3.21
N LEU A 114 5.29 17.22 -2.65
CA LEU A 114 4.00 17.88 -2.82
C LEU A 114 3.42 18.19 -1.43
N LYS A 115 3.08 19.44 -1.18
CA LYS A 115 2.41 19.88 0.05
C LYS A 115 0.96 20.23 -0.25
N LEU A 116 0.04 19.69 0.55
CA LEU A 116 -1.37 20.05 0.58
C LEU A 116 -1.66 20.81 1.88
N SER A 117 -2.22 22.01 1.76
CA SER A 117 -2.71 22.78 2.91
C SER A 117 -4.19 23.11 2.71
N LEU A 118 -5.06 22.58 3.58
CA LEU A 118 -6.49 22.87 3.62
C LEU A 118 -6.75 23.94 4.68
N ILE A 119 -7.29 25.08 4.26
CA ILE A 119 -7.49 26.25 5.11
C ILE A 119 -8.98 26.64 5.09
N PRO A 120 -9.70 26.47 6.21
CA PRO A 120 -11.09 26.88 6.32
C PRO A 120 -11.21 28.40 6.42
N LEU A 121 -12.21 28.96 5.74
CA LEU A 121 -12.63 30.36 5.88
C LEU A 121 -13.84 30.49 6.81
N ASN A 122 -14.65 29.44 6.86
CA ASN A 122 -15.84 29.34 7.68
C ASN A 122 -15.60 28.39 8.85
N ASN A 123 -15.96 28.82 10.08
CA ASN A 123 -15.78 28.02 11.30
C ASN A 123 -16.48 26.65 11.23
N LYS A 124 -17.53 26.50 10.41
CA LYS A 124 -18.22 25.21 10.19
C LYS A 124 -17.30 24.15 9.56
N TYR A 125 -16.29 24.59 8.81
CA TYR A 125 -15.32 23.71 8.14
C TYR A 125 -14.00 23.63 8.89
N GLU A 126 -13.91 24.11 10.14
CA GLU A 126 -12.65 24.10 10.90
C GLU A 126 -12.09 22.67 11.06
N SER A 127 -12.98 21.66 11.14
CA SER A 127 -12.61 20.25 11.19
C SER A 127 -11.94 19.70 9.92
N TYR A 128 -11.87 20.48 8.84
CA TYR A 128 -11.19 20.17 7.59
C TYR A 128 -9.77 20.76 7.52
N ARG A 129 -9.36 21.58 8.49
CA ARG A 129 -8.00 22.10 8.55
C ARG A 129 -7.01 20.95 8.54
N TYR A 130 -6.11 20.96 7.56
CA TYR A 130 -5.17 19.86 7.36
C TYR A 130 -3.94 20.37 6.64
N GLU A 131 -2.77 19.89 7.04
CA GLU A 131 -1.53 20.10 6.30
C GLU A 131 -0.78 18.78 6.22
N LYS A 132 -0.33 18.41 5.02
CA LYS A 132 0.53 17.24 4.83
C LYS A 132 1.51 17.44 3.68
N VAL A 133 2.71 16.90 3.88
CA VAL A 133 3.75 16.80 2.87
C VAL A 133 3.85 15.36 2.38
N PHE A 134 3.81 15.18 1.06
CA PHE A 134 3.96 13.92 0.35
C PHE A 134 5.31 13.90 -0.35
N ARG A 135 6.04 12.80 -0.20
CA ARG A 135 7.36 12.60 -0.82
C ARG A 135 7.32 11.39 -1.75
N SER A 136 8.02 11.46 -2.86
CA SER A 136 8.04 10.40 -3.86
C SER A 136 9.22 10.56 -4.82
N ARG A 137 9.86 9.47 -5.21
CA ARG A 137 10.78 9.46 -6.36
C ARG A 137 10.05 9.31 -7.69
N ILE A 138 8.78 8.92 -7.64
CA ILE A 138 7.89 8.75 -8.78
C ILE A 138 6.92 9.94 -8.82
N PRO A 139 7.08 10.92 -9.74
CA PRO A 139 6.18 12.07 -9.84
C PRO A 139 4.69 11.68 -9.94
N GLU A 140 4.41 10.59 -10.66
CA GLU A 140 3.07 10.04 -10.88
C GLU A 140 2.42 9.51 -9.59
N ASN A 141 3.19 9.23 -8.54
CA ASN A 141 2.63 8.79 -7.26
C ASN A 141 2.22 9.96 -6.37
N LEU A 142 2.74 11.17 -6.57
CA LEU A 142 2.47 12.30 -5.66
C LEU A 142 0.99 12.69 -5.63
N HIS A 143 0.39 12.90 -6.80
CA HIS A 143 -1.02 13.27 -6.90
C HIS A 143 -1.93 12.15 -6.38
N LEU A 144 -1.55 10.89 -6.57
CA LEU A 144 -2.28 9.73 -6.05
C LEU A 144 -2.20 9.64 -4.51
N LYS A 145 -1.01 9.81 -3.92
CA LYS A 145 -0.82 9.86 -2.46
C LYS A 145 -1.64 10.98 -1.84
N MET A 146 -1.62 12.16 -2.46
CA MET A 146 -2.39 13.30 -2.01
C MET A 146 -3.90 13.05 -2.10
N SER A 147 -4.36 12.51 -3.23
CA SER A 147 -5.77 12.16 -3.44
C SER A 147 -6.26 11.10 -2.45
N ALA A 148 -5.44 10.08 -2.14
CA ALA A 148 -5.76 9.09 -1.12
C ALA A 148 -5.90 9.73 0.28
N ALA A 149 -4.93 10.55 0.69
CA ALA A 149 -4.98 11.23 1.99
C ALA A 149 -6.15 12.22 2.08
N PHE A 150 -6.45 12.94 0.99
CA PHE A 150 -7.60 13.83 0.93
C PHE A 150 -8.92 13.06 1.00
N GLY A 151 -9.02 11.92 0.31
CA GLY A 151 -10.18 11.03 0.39
C GLY A 151 -10.37 10.44 1.79
N ASP A 152 -9.30 10.09 2.50
CA ASP A 152 -9.37 9.64 3.90
C ASP A 152 -9.94 10.75 4.82
N ILE A 153 -9.61 12.03 4.58
CA ILE A 153 -10.21 13.16 5.31
C ILE A 153 -11.71 13.24 5.06
N LEU A 154 -12.14 13.07 3.81
CA LEU A 154 -13.57 13.22 3.43
C LEU A 154 -14.42 12.02 3.83
N LYS A 155 -13.82 10.83 3.98
CA LYS A 155 -14.53 9.58 4.29
C LYS A 155 -15.35 9.67 5.57
N ASP A 156 -14.82 10.36 6.58
CA ASP A 156 -15.44 10.46 7.90
C ASP A 156 -16.29 11.74 8.06
N LYS A 157 -16.57 12.46 6.97
CA LYS A 157 -17.31 13.73 7.01
C LYS A 157 -18.77 13.55 6.62
N THR A 158 -19.64 14.05 7.50
CA THR A 158 -21.07 14.21 7.29
C THR A 158 -21.34 15.26 6.22
N LEU A 159 -22.56 15.21 5.66
CA LEU A 159 -22.97 16.12 4.61
C LEU A 159 -23.55 17.39 5.23
N LEU A 160 -22.86 18.52 5.04
CA LEU A 160 -23.36 19.85 5.40
C LEU A 160 -24.32 20.35 4.30
N SER A 161 -25.53 20.74 4.69
CA SER A 161 -26.55 21.27 3.78
C SER A 161 -27.14 22.58 4.28
N ASN A 162 -27.41 23.49 3.36
CA ASN A 162 -28.06 24.77 3.64
C ASN A 162 -29.49 24.79 3.10
N VAL A 163 -30.41 25.42 3.84
CA VAL A 163 -31.77 25.70 3.40
C VAL A 163 -31.75 26.92 2.47
N ILE A 164 -32.05 26.69 1.19
CA ILE A 164 -32.06 27.72 0.16
C ILE A 164 -33.37 28.52 0.22
N LYS A 165 -34.51 27.81 0.26
CA LYS A 165 -35.85 28.39 0.23
C LYS A 165 -36.84 27.46 0.92
N ILE A 166 -37.88 28.01 1.54
CA ILE A 166 -39.04 27.23 2.00
C ILE A 166 -40.09 27.22 0.90
N LEU A 167 -40.58 26.04 0.54
CA LEU A 167 -41.61 25.82 -0.48
C LEU A 167 -43.01 25.96 0.12
N ASP A 168 -43.99 26.22 -0.74
CA ASP A 168 -45.38 26.49 -0.32
C ASP A 168 -46.04 25.30 0.40
N ASP A 169 -45.53 24.08 0.22
CA ASP A 169 -45.99 22.86 0.89
C ASP A 169 -45.32 22.62 2.26
N GLY A 170 -44.53 23.59 2.75
CA GLY A 170 -43.78 23.52 4.00
C GLY A 170 -42.51 22.67 3.92
N SER A 171 -42.12 22.19 2.73
CA SER A 171 -40.82 21.54 2.53
C SER A 171 -39.70 22.55 2.29
N ALA A 172 -38.46 22.20 2.65
CA ALA A 172 -37.29 23.03 2.44
C ALA A 172 -36.51 22.56 1.21
N LEU A 173 -36.18 23.50 0.32
CA LEU A 173 -35.21 23.27 -0.76
C LEU A 173 -33.81 23.37 -0.17
N ILE A 174 -33.05 22.27 -0.21
CA ILE A 174 -31.72 22.16 0.39
C ILE A 174 -30.62 22.12 -0.68
N SER A 175 -29.42 22.58 -0.32
CA SER A 175 -28.24 22.65 -1.20
C SER A 175 -27.50 21.33 -1.38
N SER A 176 -28.19 20.20 -1.27
CA SER A 176 -27.64 18.87 -1.46
C SER A 176 -28.58 17.99 -2.27
N GLY A 177 -28.03 17.13 -3.12
CA GLY A 177 -28.78 16.32 -4.10
C GLY A 177 -28.10 15.00 -4.41
N GLN A 178 -28.43 14.39 -5.55
CA GLN A 178 -27.90 13.09 -5.98
C GLN A 178 -26.38 13.06 -6.01
N TRP A 179 -25.74 14.15 -6.45
CA TRP A 179 -24.28 14.27 -6.49
C TRP A 179 -23.63 14.12 -5.10
N HIS A 180 -24.37 14.41 -4.03
CA HIS A 180 -23.90 14.31 -2.65
C HIS A 180 -24.19 12.93 -2.01
N GLY A 181 -24.81 12.01 -2.77
CA GLY A 181 -25.23 10.68 -2.31
C GLY A 181 -26.67 10.62 -1.77
N LEU A 182 -27.47 11.67 -1.93
CA LEU A 182 -28.87 11.66 -1.48
C LEU A 182 -29.80 10.95 -2.47
N GLU A 183 -30.72 10.18 -1.93
CA GLU A 183 -31.84 9.53 -2.63
C GLU A 183 -33.15 9.85 -1.89
N ALA A 184 -34.30 9.49 -2.47
CA ALA A 184 -35.57 9.66 -1.78
C ALA A 184 -35.65 8.68 -0.59
N GLY A 185 -35.84 9.20 0.63
CA GLY A 185 -35.76 8.39 1.84
C GLY A 185 -35.68 9.21 3.12
N VAL A 186 -35.51 8.53 4.25
CA VAL A 186 -35.38 9.14 5.58
C VAL A 186 -33.91 9.18 5.98
N TYR A 187 -33.44 10.34 6.43
CA TYR A 187 -32.07 10.57 6.87
C TYR A 187 -32.07 11.23 8.25
N SER A 188 -31.13 10.82 9.10
CA SER A 188 -30.94 11.45 10.40
C SER A 188 -30.08 12.71 10.31
N THR A 189 -30.47 13.72 11.08
CA THR A 189 -29.72 14.98 11.25
C THR A 189 -29.42 15.20 12.74
N ASP A 190 -28.76 16.31 13.07
CA ASP A 190 -28.51 16.70 14.45
C ASP A 190 -29.77 17.15 15.19
N SER A 191 -30.82 17.52 14.46
CA SER A 191 -32.08 18.06 15.01
C SER A 191 -33.27 17.11 14.85
N GLY A 192 -33.03 15.85 14.48
CA GLY A 192 -34.06 14.84 14.21
C GLY A 192 -34.00 14.26 12.80
N ASP A 193 -34.96 13.42 12.45
CA ASP A 193 -35.01 12.79 11.13
C ASP A 193 -35.70 13.71 10.10
N ILE A 194 -35.18 13.72 8.88
CA ILE A 194 -35.75 14.41 7.73
C ILE A 194 -36.07 13.40 6.63
N THR A 195 -37.15 13.65 5.89
CA THR A 195 -37.55 12.87 4.72
C THR A 195 -37.24 13.67 3.46
N ILE A 196 -36.39 13.12 2.61
CA ILE A 196 -36.11 13.63 1.27
C ILE A 196 -37.15 13.07 0.30
N LYS A 197 -37.95 13.95 -0.30
CA LYS A 197 -39.04 13.55 -1.23
C LYS A 197 -38.59 13.52 -2.68
N ASN A 198 -38.00 14.62 -3.14
CA ASN A 198 -37.54 14.83 -4.51
C ASN A 198 -36.06 15.19 -4.48
N VAL A 199 -35.29 14.61 -5.39
CA VAL A 199 -33.85 14.81 -5.50
C VAL A 199 -33.51 15.23 -6.93
N SER A 200 -32.83 16.36 -7.08
CA SER A 200 -32.15 16.77 -8.31
C SER A 200 -30.65 16.52 -8.19
N ARG A 201 -29.87 16.88 -9.22
CA ARG A 201 -28.43 16.65 -9.21
C ARG A 201 -27.75 17.29 -8.00
N TYR A 202 -28.07 18.54 -7.69
CA TYR A 202 -27.42 19.29 -6.61
C TYR A 202 -28.35 19.78 -5.51
N ARG A 203 -29.67 19.62 -5.65
CA ARG A 203 -30.66 20.10 -4.68
C ARG A 203 -31.68 19.03 -4.36
N SER A 204 -32.35 19.14 -3.21
CA SER A 204 -33.41 18.23 -2.82
C SER A 204 -34.51 18.97 -2.07
N ALA A 205 -35.71 18.40 -2.04
CA ALA A 205 -36.79 18.85 -1.17
C ALA A 205 -36.83 17.97 0.09
N ALA A 206 -36.62 18.59 1.25
CA ALA A 206 -36.60 17.95 2.56
C ALA A 206 -37.83 18.34 3.40
N TYR A 207 -38.38 17.39 4.16
CA TYR A 207 -39.53 17.58 5.04
C TYR A 207 -39.29 16.92 6.40
N GLY A 208 -39.77 17.51 7.50
CA GLY A 208 -39.78 16.84 8.81
C GLY A 208 -39.58 17.79 9.99
N ARG A 209 -38.50 18.57 9.98
CA ARG A 209 -38.21 19.58 11.01
C ARG A 209 -38.68 20.99 10.58
N GLU A 210 -38.78 21.90 11.53
CA GLU A 210 -39.02 23.32 11.23
C GLU A 210 -37.75 23.92 10.60
N PHE A 211 -37.82 24.31 9.33
CA PHE A 211 -36.70 24.91 8.60
C PHE A 211 -36.83 26.43 8.57
N LYS A 212 -35.69 27.12 8.57
CA LYS A 212 -35.59 28.56 8.31
C LYS A 212 -34.70 28.79 7.10
N GLU A 213 -35.03 29.77 6.26
CA GLU A 213 -34.18 30.12 5.12
C GLU A 213 -32.79 30.58 5.61
N GLY A 214 -31.75 30.08 4.96
CA GLY A 214 -30.36 30.32 5.37
C GLY A 214 -29.87 29.45 6.53
N ASP A 215 -30.71 28.59 7.13
CA ASP A 215 -30.27 27.63 8.14
C ASP A 215 -29.35 26.57 7.53
N SER A 216 -28.44 26.03 8.35
CA SER A 216 -27.50 24.99 7.95
C SER A 216 -27.55 23.83 8.92
N PHE A 217 -27.48 22.61 8.41
CA PHE A 217 -27.54 21.40 9.24
C PHE A 217 -26.73 20.27 8.62
N GLU A 218 -26.33 19.32 9.48
CA GLU A 218 -25.63 18.12 9.05
C GLU A 218 -26.60 16.97 8.83
N ILE A 219 -26.42 16.28 7.70
CA ILE A 219 -27.05 15.01 7.40
C ILE A 219 -26.01 13.93 7.72
N LYS A 220 -26.37 12.99 8.61
CA LYS A 220 -25.53 11.86 9.05
C LYS A 220 -25.45 10.78 7.98
N HIS A 221 -24.98 11.18 6.81
CA HIS A 221 -24.74 10.33 5.66
C HIS A 221 -23.25 10.40 5.34
N LEU A 222 -22.58 9.26 5.25
CA LEU A 222 -21.14 9.15 4.95
C LEU A 222 -20.94 8.73 3.50
N PRO A 223 -19.87 9.19 2.83
CA PRO A 223 -19.60 8.85 1.45
C PRO A 223 -18.99 7.45 1.31
N ASP A 224 -19.39 6.69 0.27
CA ASP A 224 -18.73 5.43 -0.08
C ASP A 224 -17.51 5.70 -0.98
N LEU A 225 -16.35 5.86 -0.34
CA LEU A 225 -15.07 6.08 -1.02
C LEU A 225 -14.22 4.82 -1.17
N GLU A 226 -14.68 3.64 -0.72
CA GLU A 226 -13.80 2.47 -0.63
C GLU A 226 -13.26 2.01 -1.98
N LYS A 227 -14.11 2.00 -3.01
CA LYS A 227 -13.71 1.59 -4.36
C LYS A 227 -12.76 2.60 -4.99
N HIS A 228 -12.99 3.89 -4.76
CA HIS A 228 -12.14 4.97 -5.25
C HIS A 228 -10.73 4.90 -4.63
N LEU A 229 -10.66 4.79 -3.29
CA LEU A 229 -9.40 4.68 -2.55
C LEU A 229 -8.63 3.41 -2.90
N ARG A 230 -9.31 2.26 -3.07
CA ARG A 230 -8.67 1.02 -3.54
C ARG A 230 -8.04 1.17 -4.92
N LYS A 231 -8.72 1.83 -5.85
CA LYS A 231 -8.19 2.09 -7.20
C LYS A 231 -6.94 2.98 -7.15
N ILE A 232 -6.92 3.99 -6.30
CA ILE A 232 -5.76 4.87 -6.11
C ILE A 232 -4.58 4.07 -5.55
N LYS A 233 -4.79 3.32 -4.46
CA LYS A 233 -3.74 2.49 -3.84
C LYS A 233 -3.16 1.46 -4.80
N TYR A 234 -4.01 0.84 -5.62
CA TYR A 234 -3.58 -0.09 -6.67
C TYR A 234 -2.65 0.59 -7.70
N ARG A 235 -3.02 1.78 -8.18
CA ARG A 235 -2.19 2.54 -9.14
C ARG A 235 -0.83 2.95 -8.56
N ILE A 236 -0.79 3.34 -7.27
CA ILE A 236 0.48 3.64 -6.59
C ILE A 236 1.38 2.39 -6.60
N LYS A 237 0.83 1.22 -6.26
CA LYS A 237 1.57 -0.04 -6.29
C LYS A 237 2.06 -0.37 -7.70
N GLU A 238 1.21 -0.23 -8.71
CA GLU A 238 1.53 -0.48 -10.12
C GLU A 238 2.70 0.37 -10.62
N ASN A 239 2.64 1.69 -10.39
CA ASN A 239 3.73 2.60 -10.75
C ASN A 239 5.04 2.25 -10.03
N THR A 240 4.94 1.87 -8.76
CA THR A 240 6.09 1.48 -7.94
C THR A 240 6.74 0.19 -8.45
N VAL A 241 5.93 -0.81 -8.78
CA VAL A 241 6.41 -2.08 -9.36
C VAL A 241 6.98 -1.85 -10.75
N LYS A 242 6.41 -0.95 -11.55
CA LYS A 242 6.94 -0.62 -12.87
C LYS A 242 8.35 0.00 -12.80
N LEU A 243 8.61 0.87 -11.82
CA LEU A 243 9.94 1.48 -11.67
C LEU A 243 10.97 0.54 -11.05
N TYR A 244 10.59 -0.16 -9.97
CA TYR A 244 11.54 -0.93 -9.16
C TYR A 244 11.53 -2.44 -9.42
N GLY A 245 10.52 -2.96 -10.11
CA GLY A 245 10.37 -4.40 -10.37
C GLY A 245 11.45 -4.96 -11.29
N THR A 246 11.92 -6.16 -11.00
CA THR A 246 12.84 -6.88 -11.89
C THR A 246 12.15 -7.60 -13.05
N ASP A 247 10.82 -7.59 -13.13
CA ASP A 247 10.07 -8.34 -14.15
C ASP A 247 10.46 -7.92 -15.56
N GLU A 248 10.54 -6.63 -15.88
CA GLU A 248 10.96 -6.17 -17.22
C GLU A 248 12.40 -6.57 -17.60
N ILE A 249 13.31 -6.61 -16.61
CA ILE A 249 14.71 -7.03 -16.81
C ILE A 249 14.75 -8.52 -17.16
N LEU A 250 13.99 -9.34 -16.44
CA LEU A 250 13.97 -10.79 -16.59
C LEU A 250 13.14 -11.24 -17.80
N GLU A 251 12.08 -10.51 -18.16
CA GLU A 251 11.26 -10.76 -19.35
C GLU A 251 12.06 -10.66 -20.66
N LYS A 252 13.05 -9.76 -20.73
CA LYS A 252 13.96 -9.65 -21.89
C LYS A 252 14.74 -10.94 -22.17
N ARG A 253 14.87 -11.83 -21.18
CA ARG A 253 15.61 -13.11 -21.32
C ARG A 253 14.66 -14.28 -21.55
N SER A 254 13.55 -14.34 -20.82
CA SER A 254 12.43 -15.23 -21.11
C SER A 254 11.13 -14.78 -20.42
N SER A 255 11.06 -14.92 -19.10
CA SER A 255 9.97 -14.54 -18.21
C SER A 255 10.51 -14.51 -16.78
N GLY A 256 10.12 -13.49 -16.00
CA GLY A 256 10.55 -13.33 -14.60
C GLY A 256 10.39 -14.61 -13.75
N VAL A 257 9.27 -15.32 -13.93
CA VAL A 257 8.99 -16.57 -13.22
C VAL A 257 9.92 -17.69 -13.67
N LYS A 258 10.11 -17.86 -14.97
CA LYS A 258 10.94 -18.94 -15.52
C LYS A 258 12.40 -18.76 -15.14
N GLU A 259 12.92 -17.54 -15.23
CA GLU A 259 14.29 -17.23 -14.79
C GLU A 259 14.45 -17.39 -13.28
N SER A 260 13.45 -16.99 -12.47
CA SER A 260 13.47 -17.21 -11.02
C SER A 260 13.52 -18.70 -10.66
N ILE A 261 12.69 -19.54 -11.32
CA ILE A 261 12.69 -21.00 -11.12
C ILE A 261 14.03 -21.60 -11.57
N LYS A 262 14.55 -21.19 -12.74
CA LYS A 262 15.83 -21.68 -13.26
C LYS A 262 17.00 -21.29 -12.35
N GLY A 263 16.99 -20.05 -11.85
CA GLY A 263 17.93 -19.54 -10.86
C GLY A 263 17.92 -20.39 -9.60
N THR A 264 16.74 -20.60 -9.03
CA THR A 264 16.53 -21.31 -7.77
C THR A 264 16.88 -22.81 -7.86
N CYS A 265 16.37 -23.50 -8.89
CA CYS A 265 16.38 -24.96 -8.96
C CYS A 265 17.59 -25.56 -9.68
N VAL A 266 18.26 -24.79 -10.55
CA VAL A 266 19.35 -25.33 -11.39
C VAL A 266 20.65 -24.61 -11.12
N ILE A 267 20.68 -23.29 -11.36
CA ILE A 267 21.92 -22.51 -11.34
C ILE A 267 22.47 -22.42 -9.92
N ASN A 268 21.62 -22.04 -8.97
CA ASN A 268 22.00 -21.90 -7.57
C ASN A 268 22.42 -23.22 -6.93
N GLN A 269 21.79 -24.34 -7.33
CA GLN A 269 22.15 -25.65 -6.83
C GLN A 269 23.55 -26.06 -7.29
N GLY A 270 23.84 -25.91 -8.59
CA GLY A 270 25.17 -26.20 -9.13
C GLY A 270 26.25 -25.27 -8.58
N ALA A 271 25.96 -23.98 -8.46
CA ALA A 271 26.92 -23.00 -7.96
C ALA A 271 27.27 -23.23 -6.49
N ASN A 272 26.27 -23.47 -5.63
CA ASN A 272 26.52 -23.75 -4.21
C ASN A 272 27.12 -25.12 -3.94
N PHE A 273 26.87 -26.10 -4.82
CA PHE A 273 27.57 -27.37 -4.74
C PHE A 273 29.09 -27.19 -4.88
N CYS A 274 29.54 -26.29 -5.79
CA CYS A 274 30.95 -25.96 -5.95
C CYS A 274 31.48 -25.02 -4.86
N LEU A 275 30.70 -24.00 -4.50
CA LEU A 275 31.08 -22.95 -3.53
C LEU A 275 29.91 -22.67 -2.58
N PRO A 276 29.77 -23.43 -1.47
CA PRO A 276 28.66 -23.25 -0.53
C PRO A 276 28.54 -21.82 0.01
N GLY A 277 27.33 -21.26 -0.08
CA GLY A 277 27.03 -19.86 0.25
C GLY A 277 27.38 -18.89 -0.87
N TYR A 278 28.65 -18.86 -1.31
CA TYR A 278 29.11 -17.91 -2.33
C TYR A 278 28.49 -18.18 -3.72
N GLY A 279 28.13 -19.43 -4.01
CA GLY A 279 27.43 -19.81 -5.23
C GLY A 279 26.09 -19.10 -5.40
N SER A 280 25.41 -18.74 -4.31
CA SER A 280 24.18 -17.95 -4.38
C SER A 280 24.43 -16.54 -4.94
N PHE A 281 25.54 -15.90 -4.55
CA PHE A 281 25.93 -14.60 -5.11
C PHE A 281 26.18 -14.70 -6.63
N LEU A 282 26.98 -15.67 -7.07
CA LEU A 282 27.26 -15.90 -8.49
C LEU A 282 25.98 -16.18 -9.31
N SER A 283 25.00 -16.84 -8.68
CA SER A 283 23.72 -17.15 -9.31
C SER A 283 22.84 -15.91 -9.48
N VAL A 284 22.89 -14.96 -8.55
CA VAL A 284 22.18 -13.68 -8.66
C VAL A 284 22.74 -12.84 -9.82
N GLU A 285 24.05 -12.77 -9.95
CA GLU A 285 24.69 -12.10 -11.09
C GLU A 285 24.30 -12.78 -12.41
N TYR A 286 24.28 -14.12 -12.46
CA TYR A 286 23.81 -14.85 -13.63
C TYR A 286 22.38 -14.48 -14.02
N MET A 287 21.48 -14.18 -13.07
CA MET A 287 20.11 -13.77 -13.38
C MET A 287 19.99 -12.38 -14.03
N GLY A 288 21.09 -11.62 -14.13
CA GLY A 288 21.12 -10.32 -14.78
C GLY A 288 20.90 -9.15 -13.82
N ILE A 289 21.00 -9.38 -12.51
CA ILE A 289 21.11 -8.31 -11.51
C ILE A 289 22.58 -7.86 -11.53
N GLU A 290 22.89 -6.95 -12.46
CA GLU A 290 24.26 -6.47 -12.68
C GLU A 290 24.82 -5.75 -11.45
N LYS A 291 26.15 -5.85 -11.27
CA LYS A 291 26.88 -5.28 -10.13
C LYS A 291 26.35 -5.78 -8.78
N SER A 292 25.85 -7.01 -8.68
CA SER A 292 25.43 -7.56 -7.39
C SER A 292 26.56 -7.51 -6.35
N GLU A 293 26.22 -7.43 -5.07
CA GLU A 293 27.18 -7.49 -3.96
C GLU A 293 26.96 -8.77 -3.15
N ALA A 294 28.04 -9.38 -2.68
CA ALA A 294 27.97 -10.60 -1.88
C ALA A 294 27.48 -10.29 -0.46
N ASP A 295 26.44 -10.98 -0.02
CA ASP A 295 25.99 -10.95 1.37
C ASP A 295 26.89 -11.82 2.23
N TYR A 296 28.02 -11.28 2.71
CA TYR A 296 29.00 -12.07 3.47
C TYR A 296 28.40 -12.76 4.69
N ALA A 297 27.41 -12.14 5.36
CA ALA A 297 26.76 -12.74 6.50
C ALA A 297 25.90 -13.96 6.09
N GLY A 298 25.12 -13.82 5.02
CA GLY A 298 24.35 -14.93 4.44
C GLY A 298 25.24 -16.06 3.90
N VAL A 299 26.34 -15.70 3.22
CA VAL A 299 27.36 -16.65 2.73
C VAL A 299 27.94 -17.46 3.89
N PHE A 300 28.34 -16.80 4.98
CA PHE A 300 28.89 -17.47 6.16
C PHE A 300 27.89 -18.42 6.80
N ILE A 301 26.62 -18.02 6.92
CA ILE A 301 25.56 -18.86 7.49
C ILE A 301 25.30 -20.06 6.59
N ALA A 302 25.17 -19.87 5.29
CA ALA A 302 24.94 -20.96 4.35
C ALA A 302 26.11 -21.95 4.32
N ALA A 303 27.36 -21.47 4.33
CA ALA A 303 28.55 -22.31 4.40
C ALA A 303 28.61 -23.09 5.71
N SER A 304 28.35 -22.43 6.85
CA SER A 304 28.32 -23.06 8.18
C SER A 304 27.23 -24.12 8.26
N LEU A 305 26.04 -23.83 7.75
CA LEU A 305 24.94 -24.79 7.72
C LEU A 305 25.27 -25.96 6.80
N THR A 306 25.87 -25.73 5.64
CA THR A 306 26.30 -26.81 4.75
C THR A 306 27.33 -27.71 5.45
N ALA A 307 28.29 -27.12 6.18
CA ALA A 307 29.23 -27.88 6.99
C ALA A 307 28.52 -28.68 8.09
N VAL A 308 27.49 -28.14 8.75
CA VAL A 308 26.66 -28.88 9.71
C VAL A 308 25.91 -30.03 9.01
N HIS A 309 25.33 -29.81 7.82
CA HIS A 309 24.64 -30.87 7.08
C HIS A 309 25.57 -32.03 6.70
N LEU A 310 26.83 -31.74 6.39
CA LEU A 310 27.82 -32.77 6.03
C LEU A 310 28.53 -33.38 7.26
N GLY A 311 28.69 -32.61 8.34
CA GLY A 311 29.55 -32.96 9.47
C GLY A 311 28.82 -33.41 10.74
N LEU A 312 27.53 -33.11 10.91
CA LEU A 312 26.81 -33.37 12.17
C LEU A 312 26.80 -34.86 12.54
N VAL A 313 26.49 -35.74 11.59
CA VAL A 313 26.42 -37.18 11.88
C VAL A 313 27.79 -37.77 12.22
N PRO A 314 28.87 -37.52 11.43
CA PRO A 314 30.22 -37.92 11.82
C PRO A 314 30.62 -37.43 13.22
N LEU A 315 30.34 -36.17 13.55
CA LEU A 315 30.67 -35.56 14.85
C LEU A 315 29.91 -36.18 16.02
N LEU A 316 28.70 -36.69 15.80
CA LEU A 316 27.91 -37.37 16.84
C LEU A 316 28.32 -38.83 17.07
N THR A 317 29.11 -39.41 16.16
CA THR A 317 29.36 -40.86 16.14
C THR A 317 30.77 -41.29 16.54
N ASP A 318 31.76 -40.40 16.64
CA ASP A 318 33.18 -40.72 16.92
C ASP A 318 33.82 -41.81 16.02
N PHE A 319 33.12 -42.31 15.00
CA PHE A 319 33.58 -43.32 14.03
C PHE A 319 33.71 -42.71 12.62
N GLU A 320 34.50 -43.34 11.75
CA GLU A 320 34.58 -43.02 10.32
C GLU A 320 33.22 -43.25 9.64
N ALA A 321 32.37 -42.23 9.66
CA ALA A 321 31.16 -42.19 8.90
C ALA A 321 31.50 -41.93 7.43
N ASN A 322 31.20 -42.88 6.53
CA ASN A 322 31.25 -42.66 5.09
C ASN A 322 30.47 -41.40 4.68
N PHE A 323 31.11 -40.56 3.87
CA PHE A 323 30.55 -39.28 3.42
C PHE A 323 29.16 -39.44 2.78
N PHE A 324 28.96 -40.52 2.01
CA PHE A 324 27.69 -40.81 1.36
C PHE A 324 26.75 -41.64 2.25
N PRO A 325 25.49 -41.22 2.43
CA PRO A 325 24.57 -41.82 3.40
C PRO A 325 24.06 -43.22 3.01
N TRP A 326 24.18 -43.59 1.73
CA TRP A 326 23.76 -44.90 1.21
C TRP A 326 24.83 -46.00 1.28
N ILE A 327 26.05 -45.66 1.70
CA ILE A 327 27.09 -46.66 1.97
C ILE A 327 26.83 -47.21 3.38
N GLU A 328 26.76 -48.53 3.50
CA GLU A 328 26.49 -49.18 4.79
C GLU A 328 27.75 -49.26 5.64
N ASP A 329 27.69 -48.62 6.82
CA ASP A 329 28.71 -48.65 7.84
C ASP A 329 28.19 -49.48 9.01
N SER A 330 28.97 -50.47 9.47
CA SER A 330 28.59 -51.38 10.56
C SER A 330 28.35 -50.68 11.92
N GLY A 331 28.79 -49.42 12.06
CA GLY A 331 28.72 -48.65 13.31
C GLY A 331 27.51 -47.70 13.46
N ARG A 332 26.66 -47.51 12.45
CA ARG A 332 25.55 -46.52 12.53
C ARG A 332 24.26 -47.14 13.06
N SER A 333 23.67 -46.51 14.08
CA SER A 333 22.29 -46.82 14.49
C SER A 333 21.29 -46.45 13.39
N GLY A 334 20.11 -47.08 13.38
CA GLY A 334 19.04 -46.76 12.42
C GLY A 334 18.62 -45.29 12.46
N GLN A 335 18.65 -44.66 13.64
CA GLN A 335 18.37 -43.24 13.84
C GLN A 335 19.40 -42.35 13.13
N MET A 336 20.68 -42.67 13.30
CA MET A 336 21.79 -41.93 12.70
C MET A 336 21.79 -42.07 11.18
N LYS A 337 21.46 -43.26 10.65
CA LYS A 337 21.30 -43.47 9.21
C LYS A 337 20.17 -42.59 8.65
N ARG A 338 19.00 -42.55 9.31
CA ARG A 338 17.88 -41.67 8.94
C ARG A 338 18.25 -40.19 8.99
N LEU A 339 18.91 -39.75 10.05
CA LEU A 339 19.38 -38.37 10.18
C LEU A 339 20.38 -38.02 9.07
N ASN A 340 21.33 -38.91 8.74
CA ASN A 340 22.31 -38.66 7.68
C ASN A 340 21.63 -38.51 6.30
N TYR A 341 20.65 -39.36 5.99
CA TYR A 341 19.84 -39.19 4.78
C TYR A 341 19.08 -37.86 4.76
N PHE A 342 18.52 -37.44 5.90
CA PHE A 342 17.83 -36.16 6.01
C PHE A 342 18.78 -34.98 5.80
N MET A 343 19.93 -34.95 6.48
CA MET A 343 20.90 -33.85 6.34
C MET A 343 21.43 -33.77 4.91
N TRP A 344 21.73 -34.90 4.26
CA TRP A 344 22.10 -34.91 2.85
C TRP A 344 20.99 -34.44 1.91
N GLY A 345 19.78 -34.96 2.11
CA GLY A 345 18.62 -34.66 1.28
C GLY A 345 18.13 -33.21 1.37
N THR A 346 18.50 -32.50 2.45
CA THR A 346 18.06 -31.12 2.71
C THR A 346 19.09 -30.05 2.32
N ILE A 347 20.30 -30.44 1.89
CA ILE A 347 21.31 -29.50 1.33
C ILE A 347 20.73 -28.58 0.24
N PRO A 348 19.92 -29.07 -0.72
CA PRO A 348 19.30 -28.19 -1.72
C PRO A 348 18.39 -27.11 -1.14
N LEU A 349 17.74 -27.37 0.00
CA LEU A 349 16.92 -26.38 0.72
C LEU A 349 17.80 -25.30 1.35
N THR A 350 18.95 -25.68 1.92
CA THR A 350 19.97 -24.73 2.43
C THR A 350 20.44 -23.79 1.34
N PHE A 351 20.75 -24.34 0.16
CA PHE A 351 21.18 -23.56 -1.00
C PHE A 351 20.07 -22.62 -1.46
N THR A 352 18.82 -23.07 -1.43
CA THR A 352 17.66 -22.26 -1.81
C THR A 352 17.41 -21.11 -0.82
N ALA A 353 17.49 -21.36 0.49
CA ALA A 353 17.40 -20.31 1.51
C ALA A 353 18.52 -19.27 1.36
N SER A 354 19.75 -19.74 1.11
CA SER A 354 20.90 -18.88 0.81
C SER A 354 20.64 -17.98 -0.41
N PHE A 355 20.06 -18.54 -1.47
CA PHE A 355 19.71 -17.79 -2.67
C PHE A 355 18.70 -16.69 -2.42
N TYR A 356 17.60 -17.00 -1.73
CA TYR A 356 16.59 -16.00 -1.41
C TYR A 356 17.09 -14.94 -0.42
N SER A 357 17.96 -15.29 0.52
CA SER A 357 18.66 -14.32 1.38
C SER A 357 19.53 -13.37 0.56
N GLN A 358 20.32 -13.90 -0.38
CA GLN A 358 21.19 -13.14 -1.27
C GLN A 358 20.38 -12.23 -2.20
N LEU A 359 19.23 -12.71 -2.70
CA LEU A 359 18.31 -11.90 -3.51
C LEU A 359 17.72 -10.75 -2.69
N ALA A 360 17.19 -11.03 -1.50
CA ALA A 360 16.65 -10.02 -0.61
C ALA A 360 17.69 -8.93 -0.26
N TYR A 361 18.96 -9.32 -0.09
CA TYR A 361 20.06 -8.38 0.13
C TYR A 361 20.24 -7.44 -1.07
N ASN A 362 20.31 -8.00 -2.27
CA ASN A 362 20.53 -7.22 -3.49
C ASN A 362 19.32 -6.34 -3.82
N TYR A 363 18.10 -6.84 -3.65
CA TYR A 363 16.87 -6.06 -3.80
C TYR A 363 16.84 -4.83 -2.90
N ARG A 364 17.26 -4.98 -1.63
CA ARG A 364 17.40 -3.84 -0.72
C ARG A 364 18.49 -2.86 -1.16
N HIS A 365 19.70 -3.33 -1.48
CA HIS A 365 20.84 -2.46 -1.79
C HIS A 365 20.69 -1.74 -3.14
N ARG A 366 19.99 -2.36 -4.09
CA ARG A 366 19.82 -1.83 -5.44
C ARG A 366 18.50 -1.09 -5.66
N ASN A 367 17.65 -0.98 -4.62
CA ASN A 367 16.28 -0.49 -4.73
C ASN A 367 15.51 -1.22 -5.84
N MET A 368 15.48 -2.55 -5.78
CA MET A 368 14.79 -3.40 -6.74
C MET A 368 13.78 -4.29 -6.02
N LEU A 369 12.69 -4.65 -6.68
CA LEU A 369 11.66 -5.54 -6.16
C LEU A 369 11.75 -6.91 -6.82
N PRO A 370 11.48 -7.99 -6.07
CA PRO A 370 11.49 -9.34 -6.62
C PRO A 370 10.45 -9.50 -7.73
N PRO A 371 10.57 -10.54 -8.57
CA PRO A 371 9.58 -10.81 -9.61
C PRO A 371 8.18 -11.06 -9.03
N GLN A 372 7.14 -10.72 -9.80
CA GLN A 372 5.72 -10.85 -9.41
C GLN A 372 5.31 -10.05 -8.16
N PHE A 373 5.97 -8.92 -7.90
CA PHE A 373 5.68 -8.12 -6.70
C PHE A 373 4.33 -7.39 -6.74
N ALA A 374 3.70 -7.30 -7.91
CA ALA A 374 2.31 -6.84 -8.02
C ALA A 374 1.38 -7.64 -7.08
N ASP A 375 1.62 -8.95 -6.94
CA ASP A 375 0.92 -9.85 -6.02
C ASP A 375 1.84 -10.34 -4.88
N SER A 376 2.61 -9.41 -4.30
CA SER A 376 3.62 -9.66 -3.26
C SER A 376 3.20 -10.62 -2.15
N ASP A 377 1.94 -10.55 -1.69
CA ASP A 377 1.44 -11.34 -0.56
C ASP A 377 1.19 -12.80 -0.96
N THR A 378 0.55 -12.99 -2.11
CA THR A 378 0.31 -14.31 -2.70
C THR A 378 1.64 -14.97 -3.08
N SER A 379 2.53 -14.22 -3.74
CA SER A 379 3.85 -14.71 -4.14
C SER A 379 4.68 -15.14 -2.93
N ALA A 380 4.72 -14.34 -1.87
CA ALA A 380 5.44 -14.67 -0.63
C ALA A 380 4.90 -15.95 0.01
N ALA A 381 3.56 -16.10 0.10
CA ALA A 381 2.94 -17.30 0.63
C ALA A 381 3.29 -18.55 -0.19
N VAL A 382 3.27 -18.45 -1.53
CA VAL A 382 3.64 -19.55 -2.42
C VAL A 382 5.10 -19.95 -2.25
N VAL A 383 6.02 -18.98 -2.16
CA VAL A 383 7.45 -19.28 -1.94
C VAL A 383 7.64 -19.97 -0.57
N SER A 384 6.95 -19.51 0.48
CA SER A 384 6.98 -20.16 1.79
C SER A 384 6.47 -21.60 1.78
N ILE A 385 5.51 -21.97 0.92
CA ILE A 385 5.05 -23.37 0.85
C ILE A 385 6.22 -24.32 0.52
N PHE A 386 7.12 -23.92 -0.38
CA PHE A 386 8.18 -24.78 -0.89
C PHE A 386 9.53 -24.57 -0.17
N VAL A 387 9.79 -23.37 0.33
CA VAL A 387 11.08 -22.98 0.89
C VAL A 387 10.88 -22.55 2.34
N PRO A 388 11.53 -23.21 3.31
CA PRO A 388 11.53 -22.76 4.70
C PRO A 388 12.03 -21.32 4.84
N GLY A 389 11.22 -20.44 5.40
CA GLY A 389 11.51 -19.00 5.51
C GLY A 389 11.39 -18.22 4.19
N GLY A 390 10.96 -18.86 3.10
CA GLY A 390 11.00 -18.33 1.74
C GLY A 390 10.24 -17.02 1.55
N GLY A 391 9.02 -16.93 2.06
CA GLY A 391 8.20 -15.72 1.99
C GLY A 391 8.76 -14.55 2.81
N MET A 392 9.43 -14.84 3.93
CA MET A 392 10.14 -13.81 4.70
C MET A 392 11.31 -13.23 3.91
N PHE A 393 12.12 -14.07 3.28
CA PHE A 393 13.18 -13.59 2.38
C PHE A 393 12.61 -12.79 1.22
N TYR A 394 11.54 -13.27 0.56
CA TYR A 394 10.89 -12.56 -0.54
C TYR A 394 10.45 -11.15 -0.14
N LYS A 395 9.89 -11.00 1.06
CA LYS A 395 9.49 -9.70 1.63
C LYS A 395 10.63 -8.87 2.23
N GLY A 396 11.87 -9.36 2.18
CA GLY A 396 13.07 -8.64 2.62
C GLY A 396 13.50 -8.91 4.07
N TYR A 397 12.74 -9.71 4.83
CA TYR A 397 13.03 -10.08 6.22
C TYR A 397 14.07 -11.22 6.31
N ARG A 398 15.31 -10.92 5.91
CA ARG A 398 16.40 -11.90 5.82
C ARG A 398 16.65 -12.69 7.11
N TRP A 399 16.78 -11.99 8.23
CA TRP A 399 17.09 -12.63 9.51
C TRP A 399 15.95 -13.48 10.04
N SER A 400 14.72 -13.00 9.89
CA SER A 400 13.51 -13.78 10.21
C SER A 400 13.39 -15.02 9.32
N GLY A 401 13.71 -14.90 8.02
CA GLY A 401 13.77 -16.02 7.09
C GLY A 401 14.75 -17.10 7.54
N TRP A 402 15.97 -16.73 7.92
CA TRP A 402 16.93 -17.68 8.48
C TRP A 402 16.47 -18.31 9.79
N GLY A 403 15.84 -17.54 10.68
CA GLY A 403 15.28 -18.06 11.93
C GLY A 403 14.20 -19.13 11.70
N ILE A 404 13.30 -18.88 10.74
CA ILE A 404 12.26 -19.85 10.36
C ILE A 404 12.88 -21.08 9.70
N TYR A 405 13.83 -20.90 8.76
CA TYR A 405 14.54 -22.01 8.13
C TYR A 405 15.19 -22.92 9.19
N LEU A 406 15.90 -22.35 10.16
CA LEU A 406 16.54 -23.11 11.24
C LEU A 406 15.52 -23.83 12.11
N GLY A 407 14.41 -23.18 12.45
CA GLY A 407 13.32 -23.79 13.21
C GLY A 407 12.69 -24.99 12.51
N GLU A 408 12.34 -24.83 11.22
CA GLU A 408 11.77 -25.90 10.40
C GLU A 408 12.74 -27.08 10.24
N MET A 409 13.99 -26.82 9.87
CA MET A 409 14.99 -27.87 9.66
C MET A 409 15.36 -28.59 10.95
N SER A 410 15.41 -27.89 12.08
CA SER A 410 15.70 -28.51 13.38
C SER A 410 14.57 -29.44 13.82
N LEU A 411 13.31 -29.02 13.70
CA LEU A 411 12.16 -29.87 14.04
C LEU A 411 12.05 -31.08 13.11
N ALA A 412 12.24 -30.87 11.81
CA ALA A 412 12.23 -31.96 10.83
C ALA A 412 13.38 -32.95 11.06
N GLY A 413 14.60 -32.45 11.28
CA GLY A 413 15.76 -33.28 11.57
C GLY A 413 15.60 -34.08 12.86
N TYR A 414 15.09 -33.45 13.93
CA TYR A 414 14.86 -34.14 15.19
C TYR A 414 13.73 -35.16 15.12
N ALA A 415 12.67 -34.89 14.34
CA ALA A 415 11.61 -35.84 14.08
C ALA A 415 12.10 -37.10 13.35
N VAL A 416 13.05 -36.96 12.43
CA VAL A 416 13.64 -38.08 11.68
C VAL A 416 14.63 -38.88 12.53
N TYR A 417 15.34 -38.21 13.43
CA TYR A 417 16.26 -38.83 14.39
C TYR A 417 15.50 -39.67 15.42
N THR A 418 14.44 -39.12 16.01
CA THR A 418 13.70 -39.71 17.14
C THR A 418 13.05 -41.08 16.83
N GLU A 419 13.19 -42.03 17.75
CA GLU A 419 12.55 -43.35 17.68
C GLU A 419 11.13 -43.39 18.26
N ASP A 420 10.86 -42.60 19.30
CA ASP A 420 9.56 -42.53 19.93
C ASP A 420 8.52 -41.98 18.93
N LYS A 421 7.50 -42.80 18.65
CA LYS A 421 6.43 -42.46 17.70
C LYS A 421 5.59 -41.26 18.16
N ARG A 422 5.32 -41.15 19.47
CA ARG A 422 4.53 -40.05 20.04
C ARG A 422 5.31 -38.75 19.95
N GLU A 423 6.59 -38.77 20.32
CA GLU A 423 7.46 -37.59 20.22
C GLU A 423 7.66 -37.17 18.77
N ARG A 424 7.94 -38.11 17.86
CA ARG A 424 8.01 -37.82 16.42
C ARG A 424 6.73 -37.17 15.90
N ASN A 425 5.56 -37.69 16.26
CA ASN A 425 4.29 -37.11 15.83
C ASN A 425 4.09 -35.69 16.39
N MET A 426 4.53 -35.43 17.63
CA MET A 426 4.48 -34.10 18.23
C MET A 426 5.40 -33.12 17.49
N LEU A 427 6.61 -33.55 17.12
CA LEU A 427 7.57 -32.73 16.36
C LEU A 427 7.07 -32.41 14.96
N LEU A 428 6.53 -33.40 14.24
CA LEU A 428 5.90 -33.20 12.93
C LEU A 428 4.66 -32.30 13.01
N GLY A 429 3.85 -32.45 14.07
CA GLY A 429 2.72 -31.55 14.33
C GLY A 429 3.17 -30.12 14.59
N SER A 430 4.24 -29.94 15.36
CA SER A 430 4.83 -28.62 15.63
C SER A 430 5.40 -27.99 14.36
N LEU A 431 6.09 -28.77 13.53
CA LEU A 431 6.57 -28.33 12.21
C LEU A 431 5.41 -27.86 11.33
N ALA A 432 4.30 -28.61 11.26
CA ALA A 432 3.12 -28.22 10.50
C ALA A 432 2.51 -26.90 11.01
N VAL A 433 2.44 -26.71 12.33
CA VAL A 433 1.95 -25.45 12.93
C VAL A 433 2.88 -24.29 12.57
N ILE A 434 4.20 -24.45 12.71
CA ILE A 434 5.18 -23.42 12.33
C ILE A 434 5.08 -23.10 10.84
N LYS A 435 4.90 -24.11 9.98
CA LYS A 435 4.76 -23.91 8.54
C LYS A 435 3.52 -23.11 8.18
N CYS A 436 2.37 -23.45 8.77
CA CYS A 436 1.14 -22.69 8.59
C CYS A 436 1.27 -21.25 9.11
N ALA A 437 1.94 -21.06 10.26
CA ALA A 437 2.20 -19.75 10.82
C ALA A 437 3.12 -18.92 9.92
N GLU A 438 4.20 -19.50 9.37
CA GLU A 438 5.08 -18.85 8.41
C GLU A 438 4.30 -18.40 7.16
N ILE A 439 3.50 -19.27 6.55
CA ILE A 439 2.73 -18.95 5.34
C ILE A 439 1.77 -17.80 5.62
N ALA A 440 1.05 -17.86 6.76
CA ALA A 440 0.13 -16.79 7.16
C ALA A 440 0.89 -15.47 7.41
N LEU A 441 2.00 -15.51 8.16
CA LEU A 441 2.81 -14.33 8.42
C LEU A 441 3.36 -13.75 7.11
N SER A 442 3.86 -14.59 6.21
CA SER A 442 4.37 -14.17 4.91
C SER A 442 3.29 -13.58 4.01
N PHE A 443 2.03 -14.00 4.17
CA PHE A 443 0.90 -13.38 3.46
C PHE A 443 0.57 -11.99 4.04
N PHE A 444 0.43 -11.86 5.36
CA PHE A 444 -0.08 -10.64 5.99
C PHE A 444 0.97 -9.56 6.29
N ILE A 445 2.25 -9.91 6.46
CA ILE A 445 3.28 -8.93 6.83
C ILE A 445 3.59 -7.98 5.67
N SER A 446 3.72 -6.69 5.92
CA SER A 446 4.14 -5.76 4.86
C SER A 446 5.60 -6.02 4.45
N PRO A 447 6.01 -5.75 3.20
CA PRO A 447 7.42 -5.86 2.82
C PRO A 447 8.33 -4.93 3.62
N SER A 448 9.59 -5.35 3.85
CA SER A 448 10.59 -4.58 4.57
C SER A 448 11.42 -3.64 3.68
N TYR A 449 11.07 -3.52 2.39
CA TYR A 449 11.79 -2.68 1.44
C TYR A 449 11.44 -1.20 1.66
N GLU A 450 12.32 -0.45 2.31
CA GLU A 450 12.11 0.97 2.67
C GLU A 450 11.77 1.85 1.46
N PHE A 451 12.45 1.66 0.32
CA PHE A 451 12.17 2.43 -0.90
C PHE A 451 10.75 2.15 -1.44
N TYR A 452 10.23 0.93 -1.31
CA TYR A 452 8.86 0.60 -1.69
C TYR A 452 7.86 1.17 -0.67
N ASN A 453 8.16 1.05 0.62
CA ASN A 453 7.30 1.57 1.67
C ASN A 453 7.17 3.09 1.57
N ARG A 454 8.27 3.81 1.28
CA ARG A 454 8.24 5.24 0.94
C ARG A 454 7.29 5.56 -0.20
N GLU A 455 7.20 4.69 -1.21
CA GLU A 455 6.34 4.90 -2.36
C GLU A 455 4.87 4.56 -2.13
N VAL A 456 4.56 3.61 -1.24
CA VAL A 456 3.19 3.16 -1.00
C VAL A 456 2.58 3.79 0.25
N SER A 457 3.41 4.23 1.19
CA SER A 457 2.96 4.87 2.41
C SER A 457 2.39 6.27 2.11
N SER A 458 1.30 6.58 2.80
CA SER A 458 0.61 7.86 2.73
C SER A 458 1.15 8.85 3.78
N ALA A 459 2.07 8.40 4.64
CA ALA A 459 2.64 9.15 5.75
C ALA A 459 4.14 9.35 5.51
N GLY A 460 4.71 10.44 6.02
CA GLY A 460 6.16 10.51 6.20
C GLY A 460 6.57 9.32 7.05
N ASP A 461 7.44 8.47 6.51
CA ASP A 461 7.81 7.23 7.17
C ASP A 461 8.37 7.49 8.57
N ILE A 462 8.09 6.56 9.47
CA ILE A 462 8.88 6.36 10.68
C ILE A 462 10.20 5.75 10.18
N ASP A 463 11.28 6.52 10.23
CA ASP A 463 12.61 5.98 9.98
C ASP A 463 13.01 5.16 11.21
N PHE A 464 13.05 3.84 11.05
CA PHE A 464 13.64 2.94 12.03
C PHE A 464 15.00 2.50 11.50
N SER A 465 16.06 3.09 12.04
CA SER A 465 17.42 2.70 11.68
C SER A 465 18.08 2.00 12.87
N ILE A 466 18.60 0.80 12.63
CA ILE A 466 19.54 0.14 13.53
C ILE A 466 20.91 0.28 12.87
N ALA A 467 21.76 1.12 13.43
CA ALA A 467 23.14 1.26 13.02
C ALA A 467 24.04 0.59 14.06
N ILE A 468 24.94 -0.29 13.60
CA ILE A 468 26.05 -0.76 14.41
C ILE A 468 27.20 0.20 14.13
N THR A 469 27.55 1.00 15.12
CA THR A 469 28.66 1.96 15.03
C THR A 469 29.77 1.51 15.96
N GLU A 470 31.02 1.52 15.48
CA GLU A 470 32.17 1.28 16.34
C GLU A 470 32.27 2.42 17.36
N GLY A 471 32.01 2.13 18.64
CA GLY A 471 32.15 3.10 19.70
C GLY A 471 33.63 3.48 19.90
N PHE A 472 33.87 4.68 20.43
CA PHE A 472 35.20 5.25 20.71
C PHE A 472 36.12 4.36 21.57
N THR A 473 35.58 3.31 22.21
CA THR A 473 36.29 2.33 23.03
C THR A 473 36.55 0.98 22.33
N GLY A 474 36.30 0.86 21.02
CA GLY A 474 36.49 -0.40 20.27
C GLY A 474 35.49 -1.51 20.61
N LYS A 475 34.37 -1.17 21.25
CA LYS A 475 33.21 -2.07 21.43
C LYS A 475 32.09 -1.54 20.54
N GLY A 476 31.53 -2.39 19.68
CA GLY A 476 30.43 -2.02 18.82
C GLY A 476 29.20 -1.65 19.65
N GLU A 477 28.70 -0.43 19.46
CA GLU A 477 27.44 0.01 20.05
C GLU A 477 26.33 -0.17 19.01
N VAL A 478 25.24 -0.81 19.43
CA VAL A 478 24.02 -0.93 18.62
C VAL A 478 23.17 0.30 18.92
N ASN A 479 23.16 1.25 17.99
CA ASN A 479 22.30 2.41 18.07
C ASN A 479 21.01 2.12 17.31
N ALA A 480 19.91 1.98 18.04
CA ALA A 480 18.57 1.96 17.46
C ALA A 480 18.00 3.37 17.56
N SER A 481 17.79 4.04 16.42
CA SER A 481 17.10 5.32 16.37
C SER A 481 15.73 5.15 15.71
N LEU A 482 14.74 5.71 16.39
CA LEU A 482 13.38 5.87 15.90
C LEU A 482 13.19 7.37 15.67
N SER A 483 13.20 7.81 14.41
CA SER A 483 12.96 9.21 14.08
C SER A 483 11.58 9.38 13.47
N PHE A 484 10.75 10.17 14.16
CA PHE A 484 9.52 10.72 13.61
C PHE A 484 9.88 11.95 12.78
N ARG A 485 9.75 11.87 11.45
CA ARG A 485 9.77 13.07 10.61
C ARG A 485 8.34 13.56 10.47
N TYR A 486 7.94 14.46 11.38
CA TYR A 486 6.66 15.19 11.29
C TYR A 486 6.61 16.08 10.05
#